data_AF-A0A7V7DUK9-F1
#
_entry.id   AF-A0A7V7DUK9-F1
#
_cell.length_a   1.000
_cell.length_b   1.000
_cell.length_c   1.000
_cell.angle_alpha   90.00
_cell.angle_beta   90.00
_cell.angle_gamma   90.00
#
_symmetry.space_group_name_H-M   'P 1'
#
loop_
_entity.id
_entity.type
_entity.pdbx_description
1 polymer ?
#
loop_
_entity_poly.entity_id
_entity_poly.type
_entity_poly.pdbx_seq_one_letter_code
_entity_poly.pdbx_strand_id
1 'polypeptide(L)'
;MNSDERQFEDFVSEIKFDDSPDYSHRDRLEQDLLAALTKQSRQKEQPLQIWRTIMKSQITKFAAAAAIIVAAVLSITILDKSATPAYAVTDLPELFEQAKVIHIQGWQYFGGDRMPNGKKIPPVEVDNWIDLENGRSRYTGTGLSIDKNGVRVTVAETISNGQYQVNLNHTEKYVTFFRISDYQRMLKAHLISKLIYGQIFSEIEQLQNFEKVGWEQIDEVVYDIWQGEMIHAVIKHAKRLKFWLSPNSGALGRVQMWSQVNDDQWELEFDFCDIDYNVVVPDGVFAMEVPEGYASKNTRETAMPLELGGGAGVGYGDEQCSLWADTKIGFIMGDGSVIVAWRSENNKSETPQDELFMGLEFGGPLPKLPVEIYGLKPAAVSSDITYTGYHLTYTQKAGKFIEWSLYVPDGTPPASVRQLGCDVLYRFNLDHEPKLRMGLTVDCMPIEAVEDFDKWVLGAMAELSDDGKAPDNVTYESVLQLAEQIRKSSPK
;
A
#
# COMPACT_ATOMS: atom_id res chain seq x y z
N MET A 1 47.23 -0.49 26.83
CA MET A 1 46.92 -1.59 25.90
C MET A 1 47.20 -2.91 26.58
N ASN A 2 46.15 -3.58 27.04
CA ASN A 2 46.29 -4.95 27.53
C ASN A 2 46.37 -5.93 26.33
N SER A 3 46.65 -7.21 26.58
CA SER A 3 46.78 -8.20 25.48
C SER A 3 45.50 -8.35 24.67
N ASP A 4 44.37 -8.09 25.28
CA ASP A 4 43.05 -8.32 24.70
C ASP A 4 42.69 -7.17 23.75
N GLU A 5 43.01 -5.93 24.10
CA GLU A 5 42.95 -4.77 23.19
C GLU A 5 43.88 -4.96 22.00
N ARG A 6 45.09 -5.49 22.20
CA ARG A 6 46.03 -5.74 21.10
C ARG A 6 45.55 -6.87 20.19
N GLN A 7 44.96 -7.93 20.73
CA GLN A 7 44.34 -8.99 19.93
C GLN A 7 43.12 -8.49 19.15
N PHE A 8 42.34 -7.59 19.73
CA PHE A 8 41.19 -6.99 19.06
C PHE A 8 41.63 -6.05 17.93
N GLU A 9 42.64 -5.20 18.15
CA GLU A 9 43.20 -4.35 17.10
C GLU A 9 43.84 -5.18 15.97
N ASP A 10 44.61 -6.22 16.30
CA ASP A 10 45.18 -7.12 15.31
C ASP A 10 44.06 -7.79 14.49
N PHE A 11 42.98 -8.24 15.14
CA PHE A 11 41.80 -8.82 14.47
C PHE A 11 41.12 -7.83 13.52
N VAL A 12 40.81 -6.62 13.99
CA VAL A 12 40.13 -5.59 13.18
C VAL A 12 41.00 -5.14 12.01
N SER A 13 42.33 -5.12 12.18
CA SER A 13 43.27 -4.72 11.13
C SER A 13 43.38 -5.71 9.97
N GLU A 14 42.99 -6.98 10.18
CA GLU A 14 42.97 -8.00 9.11
C GLU A 14 41.71 -7.91 8.23
N ILE A 15 40.67 -7.20 8.68
CA ILE A 15 39.43 -7.01 7.91
C ILE A 15 39.67 -5.88 6.90
N LYS A 16 39.74 -6.22 5.61
CA LYS A 16 39.85 -5.25 4.53
C LYS A 16 38.46 -4.73 4.16
N PHE A 17 38.18 -3.50 4.56
CA PHE A 17 37.04 -2.75 4.05
C PHE A 17 37.39 -2.24 2.66
N ASP A 18 36.54 -2.55 1.68
CA ASP A 18 36.66 -2.00 0.33
C ASP A 18 35.92 -0.66 0.28
N ASP A 19 36.43 0.30 -0.50
CA ASP A 19 35.90 1.68 -0.50
C ASP A 19 34.58 1.81 -1.28
N SER A 20 34.10 0.73 -1.90
CA SER A 20 32.82 0.69 -2.63
C SER A 20 31.89 -0.38 -2.07
N PRO A 21 30.69 -0.03 -1.56
CA PRO A 21 29.73 -1.01 -1.10
C PRO A 21 29.09 -1.72 -2.31
N ASP A 22 29.41 -3.00 -2.51
CA ASP A 22 28.64 -3.90 -3.37
C ASP A 22 28.01 -5.03 -2.54
N TYR A 23 26.93 -5.63 -3.06
CA TYR A 23 26.20 -6.68 -2.35
C TYR A 23 27.03 -7.95 -2.06
N SER A 24 28.03 -8.25 -2.89
CA SER A 24 28.95 -9.37 -2.68
C SER A 24 29.95 -9.11 -1.55
N HIS A 25 30.18 -7.85 -1.18
CA HIS A 25 31.01 -7.47 -0.04
C HIS A 25 30.38 -7.88 1.28
N ARG A 26 29.04 -7.75 1.42
CA ARG A 26 28.31 -8.14 2.64
C ARG A 26 28.44 -9.64 2.91
N ASP A 27 28.17 -10.47 1.91
CA ASP A 27 28.20 -11.93 2.05
C ASP A 27 29.63 -12.42 2.37
N ARG A 28 30.64 -11.76 1.79
CA ARG A 28 32.05 -12.07 2.05
C ARG A 28 32.49 -11.66 3.46
N LEU A 29 32.08 -10.47 3.89
CA LEU A 29 32.34 -9.99 5.25
C LEU A 29 31.70 -10.91 6.29
N GLU A 30 30.46 -11.36 6.06
CA GLU A 30 29.77 -12.32 6.93
C GLU A 30 30.51 -13.65 7.00
N GLN A 31 30.98 -14.19 5.87
CA GLN A 31 31.77 -15.42 5.84
C GLN A 31 33.12 -15.28 6.57
N ASP A 32 33.83 -14.17 6.38
CA ASP A 32 35.10 -13.91 7.05
C ASP A 32 34.93 -13.75 8.56
N LEU A 33 33.84 -13.11 9.00
CA LEU A 33 33.49 -12.96 10.42
C LEU A 33 33.15 -14.31 11.05
N LEU A 34 32.34 -15.14 10.38
CA LEU A 34 32.01 -16.49 10.84
C LEU A 34 33.24 -17.42 10.88
N ALA A 35 34.12 -17.33 9.89
CA ALA A 35 35.38 -18.06 9.83
C ALA A 35 36.33 -17.65 10.97
N ALA A 36 36.40 -16.35 11.29
CA ALA A 36 37.19 -15.85 12.39
C ALA A 36 36.64 -16.29 13.76
N LEU A 37 35.32 -16.22 13.96
CA LEU A 37 34.67 -16.68 15.20
C LEU A 37 34.87 -18.19 15.43
N THR A 38 34.81 -19.00 14.37
CA THR A 38 35.12 -20.44 14.45
C THR A 38 36.61 -20.72 14.65
N LYS A 39 37.51 -19.83 14.21
CA LYS A 39 38.96 -19.91 14.50
C LYS A 39 39.28 -19.54 15.95
N GLN A 40 38.55 -18.57 16.52
CA GLN A 40 38.70 -18.14 17.91
C GLN A 40 38.18 -19.20 18.90
N SER A 41 37.12 -19.95 18.56
CA SER A 41 36.63 -21.05 19.41
C SER A 41 37.61 -22.24 19.51
N ARG A 42 38.61 -22.33 18.62
CA ARG A 42 39.68 -23.34 18.66
C ARG A 42 40.93 -22.89 19.41
N GLN A 43 40.93 -21.69 19.98
CA GLN A 43 42.06 -21.20 20.78
C GLN A 43 42.04 -21.88 22.16
N LYS A 44 42.62 -23.09 22.16
CA LYS A 44 43.11 -23.91 23.28
C LYS A 44 42.82 -23.28 24.65
N GLU A 45 41.77 -23.78 25.31
CA GLU A 45 41.41 -23.45 26.70
C GLU A 45 42.66 -23.40 27.57
N GLN A 46 43.17 -22.19 27.82
CA GLN A 46 44.18 -22.02 28.84
C GLN A 46 43.50 -22.30 30.17
N PRO A 47 44.09 -23.17 31.01
CA PRO A 47 43.39 -23.73 32.14
C PRO A 47 42.98 -22.61 33.10
N LEU A 48 41.79 -22.76 33.68
CA LEU A 48 41.09 -22.00 34.73
C LEU A 48 41.92 -21.59 35.98
N GLN A 49 43.25 -21.60 35.93
CA GLN A 49 44.17 -21.28 37.02
C GLN A 49 44.27 -19.77 37.31
N ILE A 50 44.11 -18.90 36.31
CA ILE A 50 44.09 -17.44 36.53
C ILE A 50 42.81 -17.03 37.26
N TRP A 51 41.66 -17.59 36.86
CA TRP A 51 40.37 -17.33 37.51
C TRP A 51 40.36 -17.79 38.98
N ARG A 52 41.03 -18.92 39.29
CA ARG A 52 41.26 -19.38 40.67
C ARG A 52 42.15 -18.47 41.51
N THR A 53 43.07 -17.74 40.90
CA THR A 53 44.00 -16.84 41.62
C THR A 53 43.31 -15.52 41.97
N ILE A 54 42.49 -14.99 41.06
CA ILE A 54 41.71 -13.76 41.29
C ILE A 54 40.62 -13.97 42.36
N MET A 55 40.05 -15.18 42.44
CA MET A 55 39.00 -15.58 43.39
C MET A 55 39.49 -15.94 44.81
N LYS A 56 40.76 -15.77 45.19
CA LYS A 56 41.24 -16.10 46.56
C LYS A 56 41.17 -14.95 47.56
N SER A 57 41.18 -13.69 47.10
CA SER A 57 41.08 -12.53 47.99
C SER A 57 39.60 -12.14 48.18
N GLN A 58 39.18 -11.94 49.44
CA GLN A 58 37.80 -11.53 49.75
C GLN A 58 37.45 -10.19 49.07
N ILE A 59 38.43 -9.28 48.96
CA ILE A 59 38.24 -7.95 48.37
C ILE A 59 38.01 -8.03 46.85
N THR A 60 38.76 -8.88 46.13
CA THR A 60 38.58 -9.04 44.68
C THR A 60 37.27 -9.73 44.31
N LYS A 61 36.70 -10.57 45.19
CA LYS A 61 35.36 -11.15 44.98
C LYS A 61 34.26 -10.08 44.97
N PHE A 62 34.31 -9.15 45.92
CA PHE A 62 33.33 -8.06 45.97
C PHE A 62 33.50 -7.09 44.79
N ALA A 63 34.74 -6.80 44.38
CA ALA A 63 35.01 -5.95 43.23
C ALA A 63 34.52 -6.57 41.91
N ALA A 64 34.76 -7.87 41.68
CA ALA A 64 34.29 -8.57 40.48
C ALA A 64 32.76 -8.66 40.44
N ALA A 65 32.12 -8.96 41.56
CA ALA A 65 30.65 -8.97 41.65
C ALA A 65 30.05 -7.57 41.37
N ALA A 66 30.63 -6.51 41.94
CA ALA A 66 30.21 -5.15 41.67
C ALA A 66 30.40 -4.76 40.19
N ALA A 67 31.52 -5.14 39.57
CA ALA A 67 31.77 -4.87 38.15
C ALA A 67 30.78 -5.61 37.23
N ILE A 68 30.40 -6.85 37.55
CA ILE A 68 29.38 -7.60 36.80
C ILE A 68 28.01 -6.94 36.96
N ILE A 69 27.65 -6.49 38.17
CA ILE A 69 26.38 -5.78 38.41
C ILE A 69 26.35 -4.47 37.64
N VAL A 70 27.44 -3.68 37.68
CA VAL A 70 27.54 -2.42 36.94
C VAL A 70 27.49 -2.68 35.43
N ALA A 71 28.18 -3.69 34.93
CA ALA A 71 28.13 -4.07 33.52
C ALA A 71 26.72 -4.53 33.11
N ALA A 72 26.03 -5.34 33.94
CA ALA A 72 24.67 -5.77 33.66
C ALA A 72 23.67 -4.60 33.69
N VAL A 73 23.79 -3.69 34.65
CA VAL A 73 22.95 -2.49 34.73
C VAL A 73 23.22 -1.55 33.55
N LEU A 74 24.49 -1.39 33.15
CA LEU A 74 24.86 -0.61 31.97
C LEU A 74 24.37 -1.28 30.68
N SER A 75 24.50 -2.59 30.55
CA SER A 75 23.96 -3.34 29.41
C SER A 75 22.45 -3.22 29.35
N ILE A 76 21.73 -3.33 30.46
CA ILE A 76 20.28 -3.13 30.51
C ILE A 76 19.94 -1.68 30.17
N THR A 77 20.63 -0.68 30.72
CA THR A 77 20.31 0.75 30.43
C THR A 77 20.71 1.19 29.04
N ILE A 78 21.75 0.59 28.44
CA ILE A 78 22.13 0.81 27.04
C ILE A 78 21.16 0.07 26.13
N LEU A 79 20.77 -1.17 26.45
CA LEU A 79 19.79 -1.94 25.68
C LEU A 79 18.37 -1.37 25.80
N ASP A 80 17.95 -0.81 26.94
CA ASP A 80 16.68 -0.09 27.10
C ASP A 80 16.66 1.22 26.30
N LYS A 81 17.83 1.84 26.11
CA LYS A 81 17.97 3.05 25.29
C LYS A 81 18.19 2.76 23.81
N SER A 82 18.63 1.54 23.46
CA SER A 82 18.86 1.12 22.07
C SER A 82 17.73 0.25 21.52
N ALA A 83 16.88 -0.34 22.37
CA ALA A 83 15.65 -0.98 21.95
C ALA A 83 14.65 0.14 21.65
N THR A 84 14.53 0.48 20.38
CA THR A 84 13.45 1.33 19.90
C THR A 84 12.14 0.77 20.45
N PRO A 85 11.32 1.55 21.19
CA PRO A 85 10.12 1.02 21.83
C PRO A 85 9.25 0.32 20.79
N ALA A 86 9.16 -1.01 20.87
CA ALA A 86 8.40 -1.82 19.92
C ALA A 86 6.87 -1.58 20.04
N TYR A 87 6.46 -0.85 21.07
CA TYR A 87 5.09 -0.81 21.58
C TYR A 87 4.15 0.15 20.84
N ALA A 88 4.61 1.02 19.93
CA ALA A 88 3.72 1.95 19.21
C ALA A 88 3.35 1.47 17.80
N VAL A 89 4.23 0.68 17.17
CA VAL A 89 4.09 0.26 15.76
C VAL A 89 3.12 -0.91 15.62
N THR A 90 3.18 -1.87 16.56
CA THR A 90 2.36 -3.09 16.52
C THR A 90 0.91 -2.86 16.91
N ASP A 91 0.64 -1.80 17.68
CA ASP A 91 -0.66 -1.56 18.30
C ASP A 91 -1.55 -0.68 17.42
N LEU A 92 -0.95 0.05 16.47
CA LEU A 92 -1.68 0.94 15.58
C LEU A 92 -2.71 0.24 14.67
N PRO A 93 -2.41 -0.93 14.04
CA PRO A 93 -3.43 -1.69 13.31
C PRO A 93 -4.67 -1.97 14.17
N GLU A 94 -4.44 -2.41 15.42
CA GLU A 94 -5.51 -2.73 16.35
C GLU A 94 -6.33 -1.47 16.72
N LEU A 95 -5.70 -0.30 16.90
CA LEU A 95 -6.41 0.96 17.13
C LEU A 95 -7.35 1.32 15.96
N PHE A 96 -6.91 1.13 14.71
CA PHE A 96 -7.76 1.39 13.54
C PHE A 96 -8.88 0.36 13.40
N GLU A 97 -8.61 -0.91 13.71
CA GLU A 97 -9.64 -1.96 13.71
C GLU A 97 -10.71 -1.72 14.79
N GLN A 98 -10.32 -1.13 15.93
CA GLN A 98 -11.24 -0.79 17.02
C GLN A 98 -11.93 0.56 16.83
N ALA A 99 -11.47 1.41 15.90
CA ALA A 99 -12.07 2.70 15.65
C ALA A 99 -13.47 2.53 15.05
N LYS A 100 -14.43 3.27 15.61
CA LYS A 100 -15.79 3.38 15.07
C LYS A 100 -15.92 4.58 14.15
N VAL A 101 -15.28 5.68 14.55
CA VAL A 101 -15.29 6.94 13.83
C VAL A 101 -13.86 7.46 13.77
N ILE A 102 -13.45 7.99 12.62
CA ILE A 102 -12.16 8.64 12.43
C ILE A 102 -12.43 9.98 11.78
N HIS A 103 -11.85 11.04 12.33
CA HIS A 103 -11.89 12.38 11.78
C HIS A 103 -10.45 12.84 11.52
N ILE A 104 -10.19 13.29 10.30
CA ILE A 104 -8.86 13.72 9.86
C ILE A 104 -8.98 15.13 9.29
N GLN A 105 -8.22 16.06 9.85
CA GLN A 105 -8.11 17.42 9.34
C GLN A 105 -6.68 17.74 8.92
N GLY A 106 -6.55 18.57 7.90
CA GLY A 106 -5.24 18.89 7.37
C GLY A 106 -5.22 19.79 6.17
N TRP A 107 -4.09 19.72 5.46
CA TRP A 107 -3.82 20.50 4.27
C TRP A 107 -3.20 19.62 3.21
N GLN A 108 -3.68 19.78 1.98
CA GLN A 108 -3.03 19.27 0.78
C GLN A 108 -2.28 20.40 0.07
N TYR A 109 -1.04 20.13 -0.27
CA TYR A 109 -0.10 21.01 -0.97
C TYR A 109 0.23 20.43 -2.34
N PHE A 110 0.43 21.29 -3.33
CA PHE A 110 0.75 20.89 -4.71
C PHE A 110 2.21 21.21 -5.00
N GLY A 111 3.08 20.24 -4.74
CA GLY A 111 4.52 20.38 -4.93
C GLY A 111 4.92 20.45 -6.41
N GLY A 112 5.97 21.20 -6.73
CA GLY A 112 6.54 21.35 -8.07
C GLY A 112 5.74 22.27 -9.00
N ASP A 113 4.42 22.22 -8.92
CA ASP A 113 3.53 23.00 -9.79
C ASP A 113 3.37 24.45 -9.32
N ARG A 114 3.07 25.32 -10.28
CA ARG A 114 2.87 26.76 -10.06
C ARG A 114 1.65 27.23 -10.83
N MET A 115 0.94 28.20 -10.27
CA MET A 115 -0.11 28.92 -10.98
C MET A 115 0.46 29.58 -12.25
N PRO A 116 -0.36 29.92 -13.26
CA PRO A 116 0.11 30.56 -14.50
C PRO A 116 0.91 31.86 -14.28
N ASN A 117 0.73 32.52 -13.14
CA ASN A 117 1.48 33.72 -12.74
C ASN A 117 2.81 33.43 -11.99
N GLY A 118 3.24 32.17 -11.94
CA GLY A 118 4.46 31.72 -11.26
C GLY A 118 4.35 31.56 -9.73
N LYS A 119 3.23 31.95 -9.12
CA LYS A 119 3.03 31.78 -7.66
C LYS A 119 2.79 30.32 -7.31
N LYS A 120 3.16 29.95 -6.08
CA LYS A 120 2.78 28.65 -5.51
C LYS A 120 1.26 28.52 -5.48
N ILE A 121 0.80 27.30 -5.75
CA ILE A 121 -0.60 26.95 -5.62
C ILE A 121 -0.93 26.99 -4.11
N PRO A 122 -2.02 27.68 -3.70
CA PRO A 122 -2.41 27.70 -2.30
C PRO A 122 -2.78 26.28 -1.85
N PRO A 123 -2.48 25.90 -0.59
CA PRO A 123 -2.93 24.62 -0.07
C PRO A 123 -4.45 24.57 0.01
N VAL A 124 -4.99 23.37 -0.06
CA VAL A 124 -6.42 23.10 0.10
C VAL A 124 -6.64 22.39 1.42
N GLU A 125 -7.61 22.85 2.20
CA GLU A 125 -8.01 22.21 3.45
C GLU A 125 -8.57 20.82 3.17
N VAL A 126 -8.21 19.86 4.02
CA VAL A 126 -8.71 18.49 4.01
C VAL A 126 -9.55 18.29 5.27
N ASP A 127 -10.79 17.85 5.11
CA ASP A 127 -11.68 17.49 6.23
C ASP A 127 -12.37 16.15 5.89
N ASN A 128 -11.85 15.07 6.46
CA ASN A 128 -12.30 13.72 6.18
C ASN A 128 -12.98 13.11 7.40
N TRP A 129 -14.21 12.64 7.23
CA TRP A 129 -14.97 11.93 8.26
C TRP A 129 -15.24 10.52 7.81
N ILE A 130 -15.08 9.57 8.72
CA ILE A 130 -15.22 8.16 8.43
C ILE A 130 -15.95 7.51 9.59
N ASP A 131 -17.11 6.94 9.31
CA ASP A 131 -17.90 6.19 10.28
C ASP A 131 -17.93 4.73 9.82
N LEU A 132 -17.02 3.95 10.41
CA LEU A 132 -16.80 2.55 10.10
C LEU A 132 -17.98 1.68 10.54
N GLU A 133 -18.65 2.05 11.63
CA GLU A 133 -19.80 1.30 12.18
C GLU A 133 -21.01 1.36 11.24
N ASN A 134 -21.25 2.52 10.62
CA ASN A 134 -22.40 2.74 9.74
C ASN A 134 -22.05 2.76 8.23
N GLY A 135 -20.77 2.62 7.88
CA GLY A 135 -20.28 2.69 6.50
C GLY A 135 -20.56 4.05 5.84
N ARG A 136 -20.46 5.14 6.61
CA ARG A 136 -20.64 6.52 6.13
C ARG A 136 -19.28 7.19 6.02
N SER A 137 -19.15 8.14 5.10
CA SER A 137 -17.89 8.84 4.91
C SER A 137 -18.07 10.21 4.27
N ARG A 138 -17.11 11.10 4.48
CA ARG A 138 -16.99 12.39 3.82
C ARG A 138 -15.51 12.59 3.53
N TYR A 139 -15.17 12.93 2.29
CA TYR A 139 -13.79 13.17 1.90
C TYR A 139 -13.68 14.42 1.06
N THR A 140 -12.69 15.26 1.37
CA THR A 140 -12.22 16.30 0.45
C THR A 140 -11.24 15.69 -0.53
N GLY A 141 -11.55 15.80 -1.83
CA GLY A 141 -10.65 15.42 -2.91
C GLY A 141 -10.17 16.65 -3.65
N THR A 142 -8.91 16.64 -4.07
CA THR A 142 -8.41 17.64 -5.02
C THR A 142 -7.85 16.98 -6.26
N GLY A 143 -7.96 17.68 -7.38
CA GLY A 143 -7.37 17.28 -8.64
C GLY A 143 -6.48 18.39 -9.17
N LEU A 144 -5.38 18.00 -9.81
CA LEU A 144 -4.55 18.92 -10.56
C LEU A 144 -4.67 18.58 -12.04
N SER A 145 -5.01 19.57 -12.85
CA SER A 145 -4.99 19.46 -14.31
C SER A 145 -4.09 20.54 -14.89
N ILE A 146 -3.25 20.17 -15.85
CA ILE A 146 -2.39 21.10 -16.58
C ILE A 146 -2.93 21.18 -18.00
N ASP A 147 -3.38 22.35 -18.42
CA ASP A 147 -3.82 22.61 -19.79
C ASP A 147 -3.04 23.78 -20.42
N LYS A 148 -3.43 24.18 -21.63
CA LYS A 148 -2.80 25.30 -22.35
C LYS A 148 -2.87 26.64 -21.62
N ASN A 149 -3.78 26.79 -20.67
CA ASN A 149 -3.96 27.96 -19.82
C ASN A 149 -3.17 27.85 -18.50
N GLY A 150 -2.45 26.74 -18.31
CA GLY A 150 -1.60 26.43 -17.17
C GLY A 150 -2.28 25.50 -16.17
N VAL A 151 -1.88 25.62 -14.90
CA VAL A 151 -2.33 24.71 -13.86
C VAL A 151 -3.70 25.13 -13.30
N ARG A 152 -4.63 24.17 -13.24
CA ARG A 152 -5.95 24.32 -12.65
C ARG A 152 -6.12 23.30 -11.53
N VAL A 153 -6.42 23.78 -10.33
CA VAL A 153 -6.81 22.96 -9.19
C VAL A 153 -8.32 22.80 -9.18
N THR A 154 -8.79 21.56 -9.07
CA THR A 154 -10.18 21.24 -8.79
C THR A 154 -10.31 20.82 -7.34
N VAL A 155 -11.34 21.30 -6.67
CA VAL A 155 -11.72 20.86 -5.32
C VAL A 155 -13.08 20.20 -5.42
N ALA A 156 -13.16 19.00 -4.87
CA ALA A 156 -14.36 18.19 -4.86
C ALA A 156 -14.56 17.60 -3.46
N GLU A 157 -15.78 17.17 -3.20
CA GLU A 157 -16.14 16.49 -1.98
C GLU A 157 -16.97 15.26 -2.32
N THR A 158 -16.70 14.15 -1.64
CA THR A 158 -17.48 12.93 -1.75
C THR A 158 -18.10 12.63 -0.40
N ILE A 159 -19.43 12.64 -0.33
CA ILE A 159 -20.18 12.29 0.87
C ILE A 159 -20.93 10.98 0.61
N SER A 160 -20.82 10.03 1.52
CA SER A 160 -21.59 8.80 1.53
C SER A 160 -22.32 8.65 2.85
N ASN A 161 -23.60 8.30 2.78
CA ASN A 161 -24.41 7.95 3.94
C ASN A 161 -24.65 6.43 4.07
N GLY A 162 -23.85 5.61 3.39
CA GLY A 162 -23.97 4.15 3.35
C GLY A 162 -24.93 3.60 2.28
N GLN A 163 -25.93 4.38 1.84
CA GLN A 163 -26.85 3.96 0.77
C GLN A 163 -26.62 4.72 -0.53
N TYR A 164 -26.26 5.98 -0.42
CA TYR A 164 -25.94 6.84 -1.55
C TYR A 164 -24.56 7.44 -1.39
N GLN A 165 -24.00 7.85 -2.52
CA GLN A 165 -22.84 8.73 -2.60
C GLN A 165 -23.25 9.99 -3.34
N VAL A 166 -22.75 11.13 -2.91
CA VAL A 166 -22.84 12.38 -3.64
C VAL A 166 -21.43 12.91 -3.88
N ASN A 167 -21.14 13.22 -5.13
CA ASN A 167 -19.90 13.87 -5.54
C ASN A 167 -20.23 15.33 -5.85
N LEU A 168 -19.68 16.24 -5.05
CA LEU A 168 -19.76 17.68 -5.22
C LEU A 168 -18.49 18.16 -5.90
N ASN A 169 -18.60 18.84 -7.03
CA ASN A 169 -17.46 19.52 -7.64
C ASN A 169 -17.58 21.01 -7.32
N HIS A 170 -16.79 21.50 -6.36
CA HIS A 170 -16.89 22.88 -5.90
C HIS A 170 -16.38 23.89 -6.91
N THR A 171 -15.38 23.49 -7.72
CA THR A 171 -14.81 24.33 -8.77
C THR A 171 -15.79 24.55 -9.92
N GLU A 172 -16.48 23.51 -10.35
CA GLU A 172 -17.44 23.55 -11.47
C GLU A 172 -18.89 23.73 -11.02
N LYS A 173 -19.13 23.74 -9.71
CA LYS A 173 -20.44 23.90 -9.06
C LYS A 173 -21.49 22.95 -9.63
N TYR A 174 -21.20 21.65 -9.63
CA TYR A 174 -22.20 20.63 -9.92
C TYR A 174 -22.17 19.49 -8.92
N VAL A 175 -23.25 18.74 -8.90
CA VAL A 175 -23.44 17.57 -8.03
C VAL A 175 -23.84 16.34 -8.83
N THR A 176 -23.39 15.16 -8.41
CA THR A 176 -23.81 13.87 -8.98
C THR A 176 -24.05 12.85 -7.86
N PHE A 177 -25.19 12.19 -7.91
CA PHE A 177 -25.59 11.16 -6.97
C PHE A 177 -25.38 9.76 -7.56
N PHE A 178 -24.95 8.85 -6.70
CA PHE A 178 -24.82 7.42 -6.99
C PHE A 178 -25.51 6.59 -5.91
N ARG A 179 -26.07 5.45 -6.30
CA ARG A 179 -26.55 4.40 -5.39
C ARG A 179 -25.40 3.45 -5.09
N ILE A 180 -25.21 3.15 -3.81
CA ILE A 180 -24.21 2.18 -3.36
C ILE A 180 -24.94 0.87 -3.09
N SER A 181 -24.43 -0.24 -3.63
CA SER A 181 -24.96 -1.56 -3.32
C SER A 181 -24.57 -2.00 -1.90
N ASP A 182 -25.29 -2.98 -1.36
CA ASP A 182 -24.94 -3.54 -0.05
C ASP A 182 -23.53 -4.16 -0.04
N TYR A 183 -23.14 -4.81 -1.16
CA TYR A 183 -21.80 -5.34 -1.34
C TYR A 183 -20.75 -4.22 -1.29
N GLN A 184 -20.95 -3.13 -2.04
CA GLN A 184 -20.03 -2.00 -2.02
C GLN A 184 -19.95 -1.31 -0.66
N ARG A 185 -21.07 -1.20 0.08
CA ARG A 185 -21.05 -0.65 1.44
C ARG A 185 -20.17 -1.51 2.36
N MET A 186 -20.38 -2.83 2.33
CA MET A 186 -19.61 -3.78 3.11
C MET A 186 -18.12 -3.77 2.72
N LEU A 187 -17.84 -3.78 1.41
CA LEU A 187 -16.48 -3.73 0.88
C LEU A 187 -15.80 -2.40 1.24
N LYS A 188 -16.48 -1.26 1.11
CA LYS A 188 -15.94 0.04 1.50
C LYS A 188 -15.65 0.10 2.99
N ALA A 189 -16.52 -0.40 3.87
CA ALA A 189 -16.23 -0.42 5.31
C ALA A 189 -14.95 -1.22 5.60
N HIS A 190 -14.79 -2.37 4.94
CA HIS A 190 -13.60 -3.23 5.06
C HIS A 190 -12.35 -2.64 4.40
N LEU A 191 -12.49 -2.00 3.24
CA LEU A 191 -11.37 -1.37 2.55
C LEU A 191 -10.99 -0.06 3.18
N ILE A 192 -11.91 0.74 3.72
CA ILE A 192 -11.59 2.03 4.33
C ILE A 192 -10.79 1.83 5.62
N SER A 193 -11.11 0.84 6.45
CA SER A 193 -10.24 0.50 7.59
C SER A 193 -8.83 0.16 7.10
N LYS A 194 -8.73 -0.61 5.99
CA LYS A 194 -7.47 -0.95 5.34
C LYS A 194 -6.83 0.17 4.51
N LEU A 195 -7.57 1.17 4.06
CA LEU A 195 -7.14 2.27 3.19
C LEU A 195 -6.65 3.43 4.04
N ILE A 196 -7.29 3.71 5.17
CA ILE A 196 -6.69 4.61 6.17
C ILE A 196 -5.43 3.95 6.69
N TYR A 197 -5.51 2.65 7.02
CA TYR A 197 -4.31 1.89 7.35
C TYR A 197 -3.31 1.88 6.18
N GLY A 198 -3.73 1.78 4.92
CA GLY A 198 -2.84 1.60 3.77
C GLY A 198 -2.26 2.90 3.19
N GLN A 199 -3.08 3.92 2.95
CA GLN A 199 -2.63 5.21 2.42
C GLN A 199 -1.80 5.99 3.43
N ILE A 200 -2.08 5.83 4.72
CA ILE A 200 -1.28 6.44 5.77
C ILE A 200 -0.18 5.48 6.24
N PHE A 201 -0.40 4.16 6.23
CA PHE A 201 0.46 3.19 6.89
C PHE A 201 0.60 1.81 6.22
N SER A 202 0.38 1.67 4.90
CA SER A 202 0.55 0.38 4.18
C SER A 202 1.92 -0.24 4.45
N GLU A 203 2.84 0.59 4.92
CA GLU A 203 4.20 0.27 5.24
C GLU A 203 4.50 0.32 6.75
N ILE A 204 3.51 0.12 7.64
CA ILE A 204 3.80 0.05 9.09
C ILE A 204 4.68 -1.13 9.45
N GLU A 205 4.50 -2.24 8.75
CA GLU A 205 5.46 -3.34 8.81
C GLU A 205 6.84 -2.92 8.28
N GLN A 206 6.95 -1.80 7.55
CA GLN A 206 8.22 -1.14 7.22
C GLN A 206 8.57 0.02 8.17
N LEU A 207 7.83 0.30 9.26
CA LEU A 207 8.34 1.21 10.31
C LEU A 207 9.65 0.70 10.91
N GLN A 208 10.00 -0.58 10.70
CA GLN A 208 11.35 -1.08 10.98
C GLN A 208 12.45 -0.34 10.17
N ASN A 209 12.09 0.26 9.03
CA ASN A 209 12.95 1.15 8.23
C ASN A 209 12.77 2.64 8.59
N PHE A 210 11.87 2.96 9.52
CA PHE A 210 11.67 4.32 9.99
C PHE A 210 12.55 4.56 11.20
N GLU A 211 13.09 5.77 11.28
CA GLU A 211 13.87 6.23 12.42
C GLU A 211 13.09 7.23 13.24
N LYS A 212 13.23 7.15 14.56
CA LYS A 212 12.73 8.19 15.47
C LYS A 212 13.63 9.42 15.33
N VAL A 213 13.10 10.49 14.72
CA VAL A 213 13.83 11.74 14.44
C VAL A 213 13.59 12.83 15.48
N GLY A 214 12.64 12.64 16.40
CA GLY A 214 12.35 13.63 17.43
C GLY A 214 11.13 13.31 18.27
N TRP A 215 10.63 14.33 18.96
CA TRP A 215 9.36 14.32 19.67
C TRP A 215 8.75 15.72 19.62
N GLU A 216 7.43 15.82 19.79
CA GLU A 216 6.67 17.07 19.86
C GLU A 216 5.52 16.92 20.85
N GLN A 217 5.08 18.01 21.47
CA GLN A 217 3.89 18.03 22.31
C GLN A 217 2.76 18.74 21.57
N ILE A 218 1.66 18.04 21.31
CA ILE A 218 0.46 18.55 20.64
C ILE A 218 -0.71 18.34 21.60
N ASP A 219 -1.41 19.42 21.95
CA ASP A 219 -2.57 19.40 22.88
C ASP A 219 -2.35 18.57 24.14
N GLU A 220 -1.23 18.83 24.83
CA GLU A 220 -0.81 18.17 26.07
C GLU A 220 -0.39 16.69 25.93
N VAL A 221 -0.45 16.11 24.74
CA VAL A 221 0.04 14.77 24.45
C VAL A 221 1.44 14.85 23.84
N VAL A 222 2.37 14.05 24.37
CA VAL A 222 3.72 13.91 23.80
C VAL A 222 3.68 12.85 22.70
N TYR A 223 4.24 13.18 21.54
CA TYR A 223 4.35 12.29 20.39
C TYR A 223 5.82 12.07 20.04
N ASP A 224 6.17 10.83 19.73
CA ASP A 224 7.42 10.49 19.07
C ASP A 224 7.27 10.70 17.56
N ILE A 225 8.27 11.33 16.94
CA ILE A 225 8.27 11.60 15.49
C ILE A 225 9.09 10.53 14.80
N TRP A 226 8.44 9.74 13.96
CA TRP A 226 9.05 8.70 13.15
C TRP A 226 9.12 9.14 11.70
N GLN A 227 10.26 8.96 11.04
CA GLN A 227 10.46 9.34 9.63
C GLN A 227 11.00 8.16 8.83
N GLY A 228 10.49 8.00 7.61
CA GLY A 228 10.98 7.01 6.64
C GLY A 228 10.87 7.54 5.22
N GLU A 229 11.66 6.95 4.32
CA GLU A 229 11.64 7.25 2.90
C GLU A 229 11.31 5.99 2.11
N MET A 230 10.48 6.17 1.08
CA MET A 230 9.97 5.11 0.22
C MET A 230 10.33 5.48 -1.21
N ILE A 231 10.94 4.56 -1.94
CA ILE A 231 11.34 4.80 -3.34
C ILE A 231 10.45 3.96 -4.25
N HIS A 232 9.64 4.62 -5.07
CA HIS A 232 8.80 3.92 -6.03
C HIS A 232 9.64 3.51 -7.25
N ALA A 233 10.01 2.23 -7.33
CA ALA A 233 10.97 1.71 -8.33
C ALA A 233 10.63 2.08 -9.79
N VAL A 234 9.34 2.08 -10.16
CA VAL A 234 8.90 2.32 -11.55
C VAL A 234 9.03 3.78 -11.98
N ILE A 235 8.50 4.72 -11.17
CA ILE A 235 8.49 6.14 -11.50
C ILE A 235 9.72 6.89 -10.98
N LYS A 236 10.60 6.20 -10.22
CA LYS A 236 11.76 6.78 -9.53
C LYS A 236 11.41 8.01 -8.69
N HIS A 237 10.19 8.01 -8.14
CA HIS A 237 9.70 9.05 -7.26
C HIS A 237 9.88 8.58 -5.82
N ALA A 238 10.56 9.37 -4.99
CA ALA A 238 10.63 9.08 -3.57
C ALA A 238 9.53 9.84 -2.82
N LYS A 239 8.96 9.17 -1.82
CA LYS A 239 8.08 9.77 -0.81
C LYS A 239 8.80 9.73 0.52
N ARG A 240 8.64 10.76 1.33
CA ARG A 240 9.06 10.78 2.72
C ARG A 240 7.81 10.87 3.55
N LEU A 241 7.72 10.09 4.61
CA LEU A 241 6.62 10.09 5.55
C LEU A 241 7.13 10.46 6.94
N LYS A 242 6.32 11.21 7.68
CA LYS A 242 6.50 11.41 9.11
C LYS A 242 5.21 11.11 9.86
N PHE A 243 5.36 10.40 10.97
CA PHE A 243 4.27 10.04 11.87
C PHE A 243 4.56 10.58 13.27
N TRP A 244 3.55 11.18 13.89
CA TRP A 244 3.57 11.57 15.30
C TRP A 244 2.78 10.53 16.08
N LEU A 245 3.48 9.61 16.73
CA LEU A 245 2.89 8.48 17.45
C LEU A 245 3.01 8.70 18.96
N SER A 246 1.89 8.65 19.67
CA SER A 246 1.87 8.73 21.13
C SER A 246 2.56 7.50 21.70
N PRO A 247 3.66 7.64 22.48
CA PRO A 247 4.36 6.50 23.04
C PRO A 247 3.53 5.78 24.12
N ASN A 248 2.50 6.43 24.65
CA ASN A 248 1.65 5.87 25.71
C ASN A 248 0.46 5.10 25.18
N SER A 249 -0.07 5.47 24.01
CA SER A 249 -1.32 4.92 23.48
C SER A 249 -1.19 4.35 22.09
N GLY A 250 -0.06 4.55 21.40
CA GLY A 250 0.08 4.23 19.97
C GLY A 250 -0.69 5.17 19.04
N ALA A 251 -1.53 6.06 19.58
CA ALA A 251 -2.39 6.93 18.79
C ALA A 251 -1.56 7.85 17.87
N LEU A 252 -2.02 8.00 16.63
CA LEU A 252 -1.44 8.92 15.66
C LEU A 252 -2.06 10.31 15.84
N GLY A 253 -1.24 11.32 16.10
CA GLY A 253 -1.72 12.72 16.23
C GLY A 253 -1.52 13.56 14.97
N ARG A 254 -0.54 13.21 14.13
CA ARG A 254 -0.20 13.94 12.90
C ARG A 254 0.49 13.06 11.88
N VAL A 255 0.27 13.36 10.60
CA VAL A 255 0.99 12.75 9.48
C VAL A 255 1.44 13.85 8.54
N GLN A 256 2.66 13.72 8.05
CA GLN A 256 3.10 14.51 6.92
C GLN A 256 3.64 13.59 5.82
N MET A 257 3.30 13.92 4.57
CA MET A 257 3.82 13.26 3.39
C MET A 257 4.49 14.28 2.49
N TRP A 258 5.72 13.99 2.08
CA TRP A 258 6.48 14.78 1.13
C TRP A 258 6.75 13.98 -0.14
N SER A 259 6.80 14.71 -1.24
CA SER A 259 7.23 14.22 -2.53
C SER A 259 8.60 14.77 -2.88
N GLN A 260 9.48 13.91 -3.38
CA GLN A 260 10.75 14.34 -3.96
C GLN A 260 10.49 14.95 -5.33
N VAL A 261 10.78 16.24 -5.50
CA VAL A 261 10.57 16.97 -6.78
C VAL A 261 11.82 16.90 -7.66
N ASN A 262 13.00 16.83 -7.05
CA ASN A 262 14.28 16.53 -7.67
C ASN A 262 15.22 15.89 -6.62
N ASP A 263 16.42 15.45 -7.02
CA ASP A 263 17.33 14.65 -6.21
C ASP A 263 17.49 15.14 -4.75
N ASP A 264 17.52 16.46 -4.51
CA ASP A 264 17.71 17.03 -3.17
C ASP A 264 16.50 17.84 -2.64
N GLN A 265 15.45 18.02 -3.44
CA GLN A 265 14.30 18.86 -3.08
C GLN A 265 13.07 18.04 -2.74
N TRP A 266 12.61 18.22 -1.50
CA TRP A 266 11.37 17.67 -1.00
C TRP A 266 10.33 18.78 -0.86
N GLU A 267 9.12 18.53 -1.38
CA GLU A 267 7.97 19.42 -1.16
C GLU A 267 6.89 18.67 -0.39
N LEU A 268 6.34 19.33 0.64
CA LEU A 268 5.22 18.81 1.41
C LEU A 268 4.02 18.67 0.48
N GLU A 269 3.31 17.56 0.58
CA GLU A 269 2.15 17.22 -0.24
C GLU A 269 0.90 17.07 0.62
N PHE A 270 1.02 16.46 1.80
CA PHE A 270 -0.06 16.39 2.78
C PHE A 270 0.45 16.65 4.18
N ASP A 271 -0.36 17.34 4.98
CA ASP A 271 -0.15 17.56 6.41
C ASP A 271 -1.49 17.35 7.12
N PHE A 272 -1.71 16.14 7.62
CA PHE A 272 -2.86 15.81 8.47
C PHE A 272 -2.51 16.19 9.89
N CYS A 273 -2.95 17.36 10.32
CA CYS A 273 -2.55 17.98 11.58
C CYS A 273 -3.44 17.60 12.76
N ASP A 274 -4.63 17.04 12.51
CA ASP A 274 -5.54 16.56 13.54
C ASP A 274 -6.13 15.21 13.12
N ILE A 275 -6.01 14.20 13.99
CA ILE A 275 -6.44 12.83 13.74
C ILE A 275 -7.09 12.30 15.00
N ASP A 276 -8.41 12.31 14.97
CA ASP A 276 -9.24 11.96 16.09
C ASP A 276 -9.91 10.59 15.87
N TYR A 277 -9.97 9.81 16.95
CA TYR A 277 -10.58 8.49 16.97
C TYR A 277 -11.80 8.46 17.89
N ASN A 278 -12.84 7.77 17.46
CA ASN A 278 -14.07 7.55 18.22
C ASN A 278 -14.77 8.84 18.67
N VAL A 279 -14.62 9.92 17.89
CA VAL A 279 -15.31 11.19 18.14
C VAL A 279 -16.80 11.09 17.84
N VAL A 280 -17.58 11.93 18.53
CA VAL A 280 -19.00 12.09 18.25
C VAL A 280 -19.15 12.80 16.92
N VAL A 281 -19.74 12.14 15.94
CA VAL A 281 -20.02 12.74 14.62
C VAL A 281 -21.00 13.89 14.79
N PRO A 282 -20.65 15.13 14.42
CA PRO A 282 -21.57 16.24 14.43
C PRO A 282 -22.77 16.01 13.50
N ASP A 283 -23.93 16.56 13.89
CA ASP A 283 -25.13 16.50 13.06
C ASP A 283 -24.87 17.13 11.68
N GLY A 284 -25.28 16.42 10.64
CA GLY A 284 -25.20 16.92 9.26
C GLY A 284 -23.89 16.67 8.52
N VAL A 285 -22.85 16.09 9.16
CA VAL A 285 -21.57 15.77 8.46
C VAL A 285 -21.78 14.90 7.22
N PHE A 286 -22.68 13.93 7.29
CA PHE A 286 -23.02 13.06 6.15
C PHE A 286 -24.32 13.48 5.44
N ALA A 287 -24.78 14.72 5.65
CA ALA A 287 -25.92 15.25 4.93
C ALA A 287 -25.58 15.44 3.46
N MET A 288 -26.50 15.06 2.58
CA MET A 288 -26.33 15.17 1.13
C MET A 288 -27.19 16.30 0.58
N GLU A 289 -27.11 17.47 1.21
CA GLU A 289 -27.77 18.68 0.77
C GLU A 289 -26.98 19.30 -0.39
N VAL A 290 -27.70 19.75 -1.43
CA VAL A 290 -27.07 20.38 -2.59
C VAL A 290 -26.81 21.85 -2.24
N PRO A 291 -25.56 22.33 -2.26
CA PRO A 291 -25.28 23.72 -1.94
C PRO A 291 -25.94 24.69 -2.92
N GLU A 292 -26.27 25.90 -2.45
CA GLU A 292 -26.90 26.93 -3.27
C GLU A 292 -26.04 27.24 -4.52
N GLY A 293 -26.69 27.28 -5.69
CA GLY A 293 -26.04 27.59 -6.97
C GLY A 293 -25.34 26.40 -7.64
N TYR A 294 -25.47 25.17 -7.13
CA TYR A 294 -24.93 23.98 -7.78
C TYR A 294 -25.93 23.42 -8.80
N ALA A 295 -25.42 23.01 -9.96
CA ALA A 295 -26.20 22.28 -10.96
C ALA A 295 -26.24 20.79 -10.64
N SER A 296 -27.44 20.21 -10.54
CA SER A 296 -27.60 18.77 -10.35
C SER A 296 -27.55 18.03 -11.68
N LYS A 297 -26.57 17.13 -11.88
CA LYS A 297 -26.53 16.24 -13.06
C LYS A 297 -27.62 15.16 -13.00
N ASN A 298 -28.00 14.78 -11.79
CA ASN A 298 -29.11 13.88 -11.47
C ASN A 298 -29.61 14.19 -10.05
N THR A 299 -30.63 13.47 -9.60
CA THR A 299 -31.18 13.55 -8.24
C THR A 299 -30.91 12.25 -7.49
N ARG A 300 -31.22 12.20 -6.20
CA ARG A 300 -31.14 10.96 -5.41
C ARG A 300 -32.02 9.85 -5.97
N GLU A 301 -33.20 10.21 -6.49
CA GLU A 301 -34.19 9.29 -7.08
C GLU A 301 -33.74 8.76 -8.44
N THR A 302 -32.95 9.55 -9.17
CA THR A 302 -32.39 9.20 -10.49
C THR A 302 -30.91 8.81 -10.42
N ALA A 303 -30.41 8.55 -9.21
CA ALA A 303 -29.03 8.18 -8.97
C ALA A 303 -28.68 6.85 -9.68
N MET A 304 -27.59 6.88 -10.43
CA MET A 304 -27.08 5.68 -11.11
C MET A 304 -26.39 4.77 -10.09
N PRO A 305 -26.38 3.44 -10.28
CA PRO A 305 -25.53 2.57 -9.49
C PRO A 305 -24.07 3.02 -9.58
N LEU A 306 -23.38 3.10 -8.44
CA LEU A 306 -21.95 3.30 -8.41
C LEU A 306 -21.30 2.03 -8.99
N GLU A 307 -20.42 2.17 -9.97
CA GLU A 307 -19.72 1.01 -10.52
C GLU A 307 -18.61 0.57 -9.54
N LEU A 308 -18.52 -0.73 -9.25
CA LEU A 308 -17.42 -1.28 -8.44
C LEU A 308 -16.08 -1.03 -9.15
N GLY A 309 -15.12 -0.46 -8.43
CA GLY A 309 -13.81 -0.07 -9.00
C GLY A 309 -13.85 1.11 -9.98
N GLY A 310 -14.94 1.87 -10.03
CA GLY A 310 -15.01 3.05 -10.89
C GLY A 310 -13.98 4.12 -10.48
N GLY A 311 -13.18 4.60 -11.44
CA GLY A 311 -12.33 5.79 -11.27
C GLY A 311 -10.85 5.62 -11.63
N ALA A 312 -10.34 4.40 -11.76
CA ALA A 312 -8.93 4.12 -12.06
C ALA A 312 -8.64 3.78 -13.54
N GLY A 313 -9.55 4.13 -14.45
CA GLY A 313 -9.40 3.80 -15.86
C GLY A 313 -8.50 4.74 -16.64
N VAL A 314 -7.81 4.16 -17.61
CA VAL A 314 -6.99 4.86 -18.58
C VAL A 314 -7.66 4.78 -19.95
N GLY A 315 -7.78 5.94 -20.59
CA GLY A 315 -8.35 6.08 -21.92
C GLY A 315 -7.33 6.62 -22.91
N TYR A 316 -7.42 6.19 -24.16
CA TYR A 316 -6.66 6.75 -25.28
C TYR A 316 -7.52 6.77 -26.53
N GLY A 317 -7.48 7.86 -27.28
CA GLY A 317 -8.21 7.97 -28.53
C GLY A 317 -7.42 8.72 -29.58
N ASP A 318 -7.40 8.17 -30.79
CA ASP A 318 -6.90 8.83 -31.99
C ASP A 318 -7.88 8.58 -33.16
N GLU A 319 -7.43 8.80 -34.40
CA GLU A 319 -8.26 8.57 -35.58
C GLU A 319 -8.64 7.08 -35.75
N GLN A 320 -7.81 6.14 -35.30
CA GLN A 320 -7.96 4.70 -35.55
C GLN A 320 -8.61 3.95 -34.39
N CYS A 321 -8.38 4.36 -33.14
CA CYS A 321 -8.91 3.67 -31.95
C CYS A 321 -9.49 4.61 -30.89
N SER A 322 -10.30 4.05 -29.99
CA SER A 322 -10.80 4.71 -28.79
C SER A 322 -10.80 3.70 -27.65
N LEU A 323 -9.62 3.52 -27.08
CA LEU A 323 -9.31 2.52 -26.07
C LEU A 323 -9.72 3.00 -24.68
N TRP A 324 -10.23 2.08 -23.88
CA TRP A 324 -10.41 2.22 -22.45
C TRP A 324 -9.96 0.93 -21.77
N ALA A 325 -9.27 1.04 -20.65
CA ALA A 325 -8.93 -0.11 -19.80
C ALA A 325 -8.99 0.31 -18.33
N ASP A 326 -9.59 -0.52 -17.48
CA ASP A 326 -9.61 -0.31 -16.03
C ASP A 326 -9.59 -1.63 -15.25
N THR A 327 -8.89 -1.60 -14.12
CA THR A 327 -8.95 -2.64 -13.09
C THR A 327 -10.15 -2.33 -12.18
N LYS A 328 -10.93 -3.35 -11.86
CA LYS A 328 -12.13 -3.22 -11.03
C LYS A 328 -11.85 -3.52 -9.57
N ILE A 329 -11.21 -4.66 -9.33
CA ILE A 329 -10.85 -5.12 -8.00
C ILE A 329 -9.80 -6.22 -8.12
N GLY A 330 -8.87 -6.27 -7.17
CA GLY A 330 -7.87 -7.31 -7.04
C GLY A 330 -7.98 -8.05 -5.72
N PHE A 331 -7.63 -9.33 -5.71
CA PHE A 331 -7.57 -10.18 -4.53
C PHE A 331 -6.28 -10.98 -4.53
N ILE A 332 -5.60 -11.09 -3.38
CA ILE A 332 -4.42 -11.95 -3.22
C ILE A 332 -4.75 -13.16 -2.37
N MET A 333 -4.51 -14.34 -2.91
CA MET A 333 -4.74 -15.62 -2.26
C MET A 333 -3.61 -15.94 -1.27
N GLY A 334 -3.88 -16.85 -0.33
CA GLY A 334 -2.87 -17.30 0.65
C GLY A 334 -1.58 -17.86 0.04
N ASP A 335 -1.66 -18.43 -1.18
CA ASP A 335 -0.51 -18.96 -1.93
C ASP A 335 0.23 -17.91 -2.77
N GLY A 336 -0.17 -16.64 -2.65
CA GLY A 336 0.41 -15.51 -3.34
C GLY A 336 -0.12 -15.26 -4.75
N SER A 337 -1.00 -16.11 -5.30
CA SER A 337 -1.68 -15.84 -6.58
C SER A 337 -2.63 -14.66 -6.47
N VAL A 338 -2.89 -13.96 -7.57
CA VAL A 338 -3.76 -12.77 -7.60
C VAL A 338 -4.94 -13.00 -8.53
N ILE A 339 -6.16 -12.67 -8.10
CA ILE A 339 -7.35 -12.63 -8.94
C ILE A 339 -7.65 -11.17 -9.25
N VAL A 340 -7.84 -10.82 -10.52
CA VAL A 340 -8.17 -9.45 -10.92
C VAL A 340 -9.39 -9.46 -11.82
N ALA A 341 -10.35 -8.61 -11.48
CA ALA A 341 -11.41 -8.22 -12.40
C ALA A 341 -10.96 -6.99 -13.19
N TRP A 342 -11.01 -7.03 -14.51
CA TRP A 342 -10.63 -5.92 -15.36
C TRP A 342 -11.45 -5.91 -16.65
N ARG A 343 -11.48 -4.79 -17.35
CA ARG A 343 -12.08 -4.71 -18.69
C ARG A 343 -11.21 -3.88 -19.62
N SER A 344 -11.36 -4.14 -20.91
CA SER A 344 -10.84 -3.28 -21.95
C SER A 344 -11.80 -3.20 -23.12
N GLU A 345 -12.00 -1.99 -23.63
CA GLU A 345 -12.92 -1.67 -24.72
C GLU A 345 -12.19 -0.86 -25.79
N ASN A 346 -12.58 -1.04 -27.06
CA ASN A 346 -12.26 -0.13 -28.14
C ASN A 346 -13.57 0.37 -28.74
N ASN A 347 -13.97 1.60 -28.42
CA ASN A 347 -15.27 2.16 -28.83
C ASN A 347 -15.42 2.36 -30.34
N LYS A 348 -14.34 2.15 -31.12
CA LYS A 348 -14.34 2.16 -32.59
C LYS A 348 -14.29 0.76 -33.20
N SER A 349 -14.16 -0.29 -32.39
CA SER A 349 -14.16 -1.67 -32.89
C SER A 349 -15.52 -2.02 -33.46
N GLU A 350 -15.54 -2.62 -34.65
CA GLU A 350 -16.74 -3.23 -35.23
C GLU A 350 -16.96 -4.66 -34.71
N THR A 351 -15.89 -5.31 -34.20
CA THR A 351 -15.97 -6.64 -33.58
C THR A 351 -16.73 -6.55 -32.25
N PRO A 352 -17.87 -7.26 -32.12
CA PRO A 352 -18.56 -7.41 -30.85
C PRO A 352 -17.66 -8.00 -29.76
N GLN A 353 -17.75 -7.47 -28.54
CA GLN A 353 -16.85 -7.86 -27.47
C GLN A 353 -17.05 -9.33 -27.02
N ASP A 354 -18.27 -9.85 -27.12
CA ASP A 354 -18.62 -11.23 -26.79
C ASP A 354 -17.90 -12.27 -27.65
N GLU A 355 -17.61 -11.94 -28.92
CA GLU A 355 -16.82 -12.79 -29.81
C GLU A 355 -15.40 -13.06 -29.25
N LEU A 356 -14.84 -12.12 -28.48
CA LEU A 356 -13.50 -12.24 -27.88
C LEU A 356 -13.46 -13.20 -26.68
N PHE A 357 -14.62 -13.58 -26.15
CA PHE A 357 -14.76 -14.52 -25.03
C PHE A 357 -15.24 -15.91 -25.49
N MET A 358 -15.58 -16.09 -26.77
CA MET A 358 -16.05 -17.38 -27.28
C MET A 358 -14.96 -18.44 -27.23
N GLY A 359 -15.28 -19.59 -26.63
CA GLY A 359 -14.38 -20.74 -26.56
C GLY A 359 -13.26 -20.61 -25.53
N LEU A 360 -13.30 -19.60 -24.66
CA LEU A 360 -12.42 -19.55 -23.50
C LEU A 360 -12.83 -20.61 -22.48
N GLU A 361 -11.83 -21.24 -21.88
CA GLU A 361 -12.00 -22.29 -20.87
C GLU A 361 -11.34 -21.85 -19.56
N PHE A 362 -11.85 -22.36 -18.44
CA PHE A 362 -11.28 -22.10 -17.11
C PHE A 362 -9.81 -22.56 -17.05
N GLY A 363 -8.90 -21.64 -16.74
CA GLY A 363 -7.45 -21.85 -16.76
C GLY A 363 -6.79 -21.68 -18.13
N GLY A 364 -7.58 -21.33 -19.16
CA GLY A 364 -7.13 -21.11 -20.52
C GLY A 364 -6.41 -19.77 -20.74
N PRO A 365 -6.06 -19.45 -22.00
CA PRO A 365 -5.48 -18.16 -22.34
C PRO A 365 -6.47 -17.02 -22.10
N LEU A 366 -5.96 -15.83 -21.81
CA LEU A 366 -6.76 -14.62 -21.66
C LEU A 366 -7.49 -14.22 -22.96
N PRO A 367 -8.66 -13.55 -22.86
CA PRO A 367 -9.32 -12.97 -24.03
C PRO A 367 -8.39 -11.97 -24.75
N LYS A 368 -8.50 -11.92 -26.08
CA LYS A 368 -7.76 -10.95 -26.91
C LYS A 368 -8.44 -9.59 -26.94
N LEU A 369 -8.61 -9.01 -25.76
CA LEU A 369 -9.15 -7.65 -25.60
C LEU A 369 -8.19 -6.60 -26.18
N PRO A 370 -8.68 -5.40 -26.60
CA PRO A 370 -7.86 -4.37 -27.22
C PRO A 370 -6.63 -3.97 -26.39
N VAL A 371 -6.79 -3.89 -25.07
CA VAL A 371 -5.71 -3.91 -24.08
C VAL A 371 -5.81 -5.21 -23.31
N GLU A 372 -4.79 -6.05 -23.37
CA GLU A 372 -4.71 -7.30 -22.62
C GLU A 372 -3.76 -7.13 -21.44
N ILE A 373 -4.27 -7.33 -20.21
CA ILE A 373 -3.47 -7.38 -18.98
C ILE A 373 -2.87 -8.78 -18.86
N TYR A 374 -1.77 -9.03 -19.57
CA TYR A 374 -1.19 -10.37 -19.70
C TYR A 374 -0.41 -10.84 -18.47
N GLY A 375 -0.03 -9.92 -17.58
CA GLY A 375 0.72 -10.25 -16.38
C GLY A 375 0.75 -9.13 -15.35
N LEU A 376 1.37 -9.41 -14.21
CA LEU A 376 1.58 -8.45 -13.12
C LEU A 376 3.02 -8.50 -12.62
N LYS A 377 3.47 -7.44 -11.95
CA LYS A 377 4.71 -7.41 -11.17
C LYS A 377 4.46 -6.84 -9.77
N PRO A 378 5.21 -7.26 -8.75
CA PRO A 378 5.16 -6.60 -7.44
C PRO A 378 5.38 -5.10 -7.55
N ALA A 379 4.47 -4.30 -6.98
CA ALA A 379 4.61 -2.85 -7.00
C ALA A 379 5.76 -2.37 -6.11
N ALA A 380 6.40 -1.28 -6.53
CA ALA A 380 7.45 -0.53 -5.80
C ALA A 380 8.72 -1.31 -5.37
N VAL A 381 8.79 -2.63 -5.58
CA VAL A 381 9.96 -3.46 -5.24
C VAL A 381 10.58 -4.00 -6.52
N SER A 382 11.89 -3.81 -6.68
CA SER A 382 12.63 -4.47 -7.74
C SER A 382 12.56 -5.99 -7.53
N SER A 383 11.80 -6.66 -8.38
CA SER A 383 11.61 -8.11 -8.32
C SER A 383 11.63 -8.69 -9.72
N ASP A 384 12.31 -9.82 -9.86
CA ASP A 384 12.27 -10.62 -11.10
C ASP A 384 10.99 -11.44 -11.19
N ILE A 385 10.21 -11.52 -10.09
CA ILE A 385 8.95 -12.27 -10.03
C ILE A 385 7.94 -11.64 -10.98
N THR A 386 7.43 -12.47 -11.89
CA THR A 386 6.38 -12.09 -12.81
C THR A 386 5.17 -12.98 -12.59
N TYR A 387 3.99 -12.38 -12.62
CA TYR A 387 2.75 -13.12 -12.60
C TYR A 387 2.25 -13.29 -14.03
N THR A 388 1.93 -14.52 -14.42
CA THR A 388 1.31 -14.80 -15.72
C THR A 388 -0.20 -14.91 -15.56
N GLY A 389 -0.96 -14.20 -16.40
CA GLY A 389 -2.42 -14.20 -16.37
C GLY A 389 -3.05 -15.37 -17.14
N TYR A 390 -4.12 -15.92 -16.56
CA TYR A 390 -4.93 -17.02 -17.10
C TYR A 390 -6.41 -16.66 -16.96
N HIS A 391 -7.23 -17.06 -17.91
CA HIS A 391 -8.67 -16.83 -17.85
C HIS A 391 -9.29 -17.66 -16.73
N LEU A 392 -10.06 -17.05 -15.84
CA LEU A 392 -10.93 -17.78 -14.92
C LEU A 392 -12.34 -17.87 -15.49
N THR A 393 -12.93 -16.70 -15.74
CA THR A 393 -14.30 -16.54 -16.22
C THR A 393 -14.50 -15.10 -16.68
N TYR A 394 -15.69 -14.78 -17.19
CA TYR A 394 -16.11 -13.40 -17.36
C TYR A 394 -17.48 -13.17 -16.70
N THR A 395 -17.80 -11.92 -16.42
CA THR A 395 -19.15 -11.47 -16.07
C THR A 395 -19.57 -10.35 -17.01
N GLN A 396 -20.86 -10.03 -17.06
CA GLN A 396 -21.38 -8.94 -17.87
C GLN A 396 -22.21 -8.00 -16.98
N LYS A 397 -21.95 -6.70 -17.05
CA LYS A 397 -22.75 -5.68 -16.35
C LYS A 397 -23.12 -4.54 -17.28
N ALA A 398 -24.42 -4.27 -17.42
CA ALA A 398 -24.96 -3.22 -18.27
C ALA A 398 -24.38 -3.26 -19.70
N GLY A 399 -24.26 -4.47 -20.25
CA GLY A 399 -23.72 -4.71 -21.59
C GLY A 399 -22.19 -4.72 -21.71
N LYS A 400 -21.46 -4.47 -20.62
CA LYS A 400 -19.99 -4.46 -20.61
C LYS A 400 -19.44 -5.77 -20.08
N PHE A 401 -18.43 -6.32 -20.76
CA PHE A 401 -17.75 -7.54 -20.31
C PHE A 401 -16.64 -7.22 -19.32
N ILE A 402 -16.58 -7.98 -18.24
CA ILE A 402 -15.53 -7.92 -17.23
C ILE A 402 -14.83 -9.28 -17.23
N GLU A 403 -13.55 -9.27 -17.56
CA GLU A 403 -12.67 -10.43 -17.49
C GLU A 403 -12.25 -10.64 -16.03
N TRP A 404 -12.32 -11.89 -15.59
CA TRP A 404 -11.77 -12.35 -14.32
C TRP A 404 -10.58 -13.24 -14.61
N SER A 405 -9.40 -12.80 -14.21
CA SER A 405 -8.16 -13.51 -14.50
C SER A 405 -7.44 -13.94 -13.22
N LEU A 406 -6.80 -15.10 -13.29
CA LEU A 406 -5.87 -15.60 -12.28
C LEU A 406 -4.45 -15.33 -12.72
N TYR A 407 -3.70 -14.65 -11.88
CA TYR A 407 -2.30 -14.32 -12.06
C TYR A 407 -1.48 -15.19 -11.12
N VAL A 408 -0.68 -16.09 -11.70
CA VAL A 408 0.14 -17.04 -10.94
C VAL A 408 1.60 -16.58 -10.99
N PRO A 409 2.27 -16.39 -9.82
CA PRO A 409 3.67 -15.98 -9.79
C PRO A 409 4.58 -17.15 -10.22
N ASP A 410 5.65 -16.82 -10.94
CA ASP A 410 6.72 -17.74 -11.35
C ASP A 410 7.72 -18.08 -10.22
N GLY A 411 7.59 -17.44 -9.06
CA GLY A 411 8.37 -17.73 -7.86
C GLY A 411 7.62 -17.37 -6.58
N THR A 412 8.36 -17.13 -5.49
CA THR A 412 7.76 -16.69 -4.21
C THR A 412 7.58 -15.17 -4.25
N PRO A 413 6.35 -14.65 -4.22
CA PRO A 413 6.13 -13.21 -4.16
C PRO A 413 6.77 -12.57 -2.92
N PRO A 414 7.29 -11.34 -3.03
CA PRO A 414 7.66 -10.60 -1.84
C PRO A 414 6.42 -10.28 -1.00
N ALA A 415 6.59 -10.21 0.33
CA ALA A 415 5.50 -9.88 1.25
C ALA A 415 4.84 -8.54 0.92
N SER A 416 5.59 -7.62 0.32
CA SER A 416 5.11 -6.29 -0.10
C SER A 416 3.93 -6.34 -1.07
N VAL A 417 3.72 -7.41 -1.84
CA VAL A 417 2.56 -7.50 -2.76
C VAL A 417 1.23 -7.42 -1.99
N ARG A 418 1.18 -7.96 -0.78
CA ARG A 418 -0.03 -7.88 0.07
C ARG A 418 -0.35 -6.45 0.52
N GLN A 419 0.65 -5.57 0.54
CA GLN A 419 0.55 -4.20 1.03
C GLN A 419 0.42 -3.19 -0.11
N LEU A 420 1.25 -3.35 -1.14
CA LEU A 420 1.43 -2.39 -2.23
C LEU A 420 0.73 -2.83 -3.52
N GLY A 421 0.21 -4.07 -3.56
CA GLY A 421 -0.41 -4.62 -4.73
C GLY A 421 0.60 -4.92 -5.85
N CYS A 422 0.13 -4.80 -7.09
CA CYS A 422 0.91 -5.10 -8.29
C CYS A 422 0.82 -3.99 -9.34
N ASP A 423 1.91 -3.81 -10.09
CA ASP A 423 1.93 -3.10 -11.35
C ASP A 423 1.40 -4.00 -12.49
N VAL A 424 0.58 -3.43 -13.38
CA VAL A 424 0.00 -4.13 -14.52
C VAL A 424 0.99 -4.20 -15.68
N LEU A 425 1.22 -5.41 -16.19
CA LEU A 425 1.84 -5.64 -17.50
C LEU A 425 0.76 -5.81 -18.55
N TYR A 426 0.82 -5.00 -19.61
CA TYR A 426 -0.19 -5.00 -20.65
C TYR A 426 0.41 -5.01 -22.06
N ARG A 427 -0.40 -5.44 -23.03
CA ARG A 427 -0.11 -5.31 -24.47
C ARG A 427 -1.34 -4.86 -25.23
N PHE A 428 -1.13 -4.26 -26.41
CA PHE A 428 -2.21 -3.89 -27.31
C PHE A 428 -2.45 -4.99 -28.34
N ASN A 429 -3.69 -5.43 -28.50
CA ASN A 429 -4.12 -6.34 -29.56
C ASN A 429 -4.75 -5.53 -30.69
N LEU A 430 -3.93 -4.69 -31.35
CA LEU A 430 -4.31 -3.78 -32.42
C LEU A 430 -3.33 -3.93 -33.59
N ASP A 431 -3.75 -3.54 -34.79
CA ASP A 431 -2.88 -3.53 -35.98
C ASP A 431 -1.81 -2.42 -35.96
N HIS A 432 -1.84 -1.55 -34.95
CA HIS A 432 -0.88 -0.48 -34.71
C HIS A 432 -0.54 -0.40 -33.21
N GLU A 433 0.60 0.20 -32.87
CA GLU A 433 1.01 0.41 -31.48
C GLU A 433 0.65 1.83 -31.03
N PRO A 434 -0.32 2.02 -30.12
CA PRO A 434 -0.65 3.32 -29.57
C PRO A 434 0.56 3.94 -28.85
N LYS A 435 0.72 5.25 -28.95
CA LYS A 435 1.73 6.00 -28.16
C LYS A 435 1.25 6.26 -26.74
N LEU A 436 0.74 5.22 -26.08
CA LEU A 436 0.18 5.27 -24.74
C LEU A 436 1.04 4.44 -23.79
N ARG A 437 1.44 5.05 -22.67
CA ARG A 437 1.93 4.33 -21.50
C ARG A 437 0.84 4.33 -20.44
N MET A 438 0.36 3.15 -20.06
CA MET A 438 -0.65 2.98 -19.02
C MET A 438 0.05 2.68 -17.70
N GLY A 439 -0.05 3.60 -16.74
CA GLY A 439 0.27 3.32 -15.34
C GLY A 439 -0.98 2.75 -14.67
N LEU A 440 -1.16 1.43 -14.76
CA LEU A 440 -2.24 0.73 -14.06
C LEU A 440 -1.65 -0.07 -12.91
N THR A 441 -2.29 -0.01 -11.76
CA THR A 441 -1.97 -0.81 -10.57
C THR A 441 -3.19 -1.62 -10.16
N VAL A 442 -2.93 -2.68 -9.41
CA VAL A 442 -3.94 -3.54 -8.80
C VAL A 442 -3.72 -3.57 -7.31
N ASP A 443 -4.57 -2.88 -6.57
CA ASP A 443 -4.67 -3.04 -5.13
C ASP A 443 -5.32 -4.40 -4.84
N CYS A 444 -4.66 -5.21 -4.02
CA CYS A 444 -5.06 -6.58 -3.77
C CYS A 444 -5.60 -6.73 -2.35
N MET A 445 -6.85 -7.13 -2.21
CA MET A 445 -7.39 -7.51 -0.90
C MET A 445 -7.00 -8.96 -0.56
N PRO A 446 -6.44 -9.25 0.63
CA PRO A 446 -6.08 -10.60 1.00
C PRO A 446 -7.30 -11.50 1.21
N ILE A 447 -7.19 -12.75 0.77
CA ILE A 447 -8.16 -13.83 0.94
C ILE A 447 -7.47 -14.96 1.71
N GLU A 448 -7.84 -15.11 2.98
CA GLU A 448 -7.15 -16.03 3.90
C GLU A 448 -7.90 -17.36 4.05
N ALA A 449 -9.23 -17.34 3.90
CA ALA A 449 -10.08 -18.51 4.04
C ALA A 449 -11.13 -18.62 2.92
N VAL A 450 -11.83 -19.75 2.89
CA VAL A 450 -12.93 -20.00 1.94
C VAL A 450 -14.08 -19.02 2.15
N GLU A 451 -14.38 -18.65 3.40
CA GLU A 451 -15.43 -17.70 3.73
C GLU A 451 -15.13 -16.29 3.18
N ASP A 452 -13.86 -15.89 3.18
CA ASP A 452 -13.42 -14.63 2.56
C ASP A 452 -13.59 -14.68 1.05
N PHE A 453 -13.26 -15.82 0.43
CA PHE A 453 -13.40 -15.99 -1.01
C PHE A 453 -14.85 -15.86 -1.45
N ASP A 454 -15.77 -16.56 -0.78
CA ASP A 454 -17.20 -16.50 -1.08
C ASP A 454 -17.74 -15.09 -0.86
N LYS A 455 -17.40 -14.47 0.27
CA LYS A 455 -17.88 -13.14 0.63
C LYS A 455 -17.38 -12.08 -0.34
N TRP A 456 -16.10 -12.11 -0.69
CA TRP A 456 -15.44 -11.00 -1.37
C TRP A 456 -15.25 -11.24 -2.86
N VAL A 457 -14.72 -12.39 -3.26
CA VAL A 457 -14.45 -12.69 -4.66
C VAL A 457 -15.75 -12.99 -5.39
N LEU A 458 -16.53 -13.96 -4.90
CA LEU A 458 -17.82 -14.30 -5.52
C LEU A 458 -18.83 -13.16 -5.36
N GLY A 459 -18.81 -12.45 -4.23
CA GLY A 459 -19.60 -11.23 -4.03
C GLY A 459 -19.30 -10.14 -5.07
N ALA A 460 -18.02 -9.93 -5.44
CA ALA A 460 -17.66 -8.97 -6.48
C ALA A 460 -18.07 -9.46 -7.88
N MET A 461 -17.93 -10.76 -8.18
CA MET A 461 -18.42 -11.36 -9.42
C MET A 461 -19.93 -11.14 -9.59
N ALA A 462 -20.71 -11.41 -8.54
CA ALA A 462 -22.14 -11.15 -8.51
C ALA A 462 -22.48 -9.67 -8.70
N GLU A 463 -21.77 -8.77 -8.02
CA GLU A 463 -21.96 -7.31 -8.16
C GLU A 463 -21.70 -6.84 -9.61
N LEU A 464 -20.66 -7.40 -10.24
CA LEU A 464 -20.26 -7.16 -11.61
C LEU A 464 -20.97 -8.07 -12.63
N SER A 465 -22.10 -8.69 -12.25
CA SER A 465 -22.98 -9.45 -13.14
C SER A 465 -24.38 -8.83 -13.25
N ASP A 466 -25.00 -8.95 -14.42
CA ASP A 466 -26.36 -8.49 -14.71
C ASP A 466 -27.41 -9.35 -13.99
N ASP A 467 -27.14 -10.64 -13.79
CA ASP A 467 -28.03 -11.56 -13.07
C ASP A 467 -27.78 -11.60 -11.55
N GLY A 468 -26.78 -10.86 -11.08
CA GLY A 468 -26.40 -10.81 -9.67
C GLY A 468 -25.80 -12.11 -9.14
N LYS A 469 -25.20 -12.94 -10.00
CA LYS A 469 -24.61 -14.23 -9.61
C LYS A 469 -23.14 -14.34 -10.01
N ALA A 470 -22.38 -15.06 -9.20
CA ALA A 470 -21.06 -15.52 -9.57
C ALA A 470 -21.16 -16.83 -10.39
N PRO A 471 -20.19 -17.12 -11.28
CA PRO A 471 -20.16 -18.38 -12.03
C PRO A 471 -19.94 -19.61 -11.13
N ASP A 472 -20.78 -20.63 -11.28
CA ASP A 472 -20.81 -21.82 -10.41
C ASP A 472 -19.49 -22.64 -10.42
N ASN A 473 -18.68 -22.50 -11.48
CA ASN A 473 -17.41 -23.22 -11.64
C ASN A 473 -16.23 -22.55 -10.90
N VAL A 474 -16.41 -21.34 -10.39
CA VAL A 474 -15.38 -20.62 -9.65
C VAL A 474 -15.58 -20.87 -8.16
N THR A 475 -14.71 -21.69 -7.55
CA THR A 475 -14.66 -21.93 -6.11
C THR A 475 -13.26 -21.69 -5.58
N TYR A 476 -13.12 -21.54 -4.26
CA TYR A 476 -11.81 -21.39 -3.62
C TYR A 476 -10.88 -22.55 -3.99
N GLU A 477 -11.37 -23.79 -3.93
CA GLU A 477 -10.61 -24.99 -4.24
C GLU A 477 -10.26 -25.10 -5.72
N SER A 478 -11.19 -24.77 -6.63
CA SER A 478 -10.93 -24.88 -8.07
C SER A 478 -9.85 -23.88 -8.50
N VAL A 479 -9.85 -22.67 -7.94
CA VAL A 479 -8.82 -21.65 -8.18
C VAL A 479 -7.47 -22.07 -7.62
N LEU A 480 -7.41 -22.59 -6.38
CA LEU A 480 -6.14 -23.07 -5.81
C LEU A 480 -5.56 -24.27 -6.57
N GLN A 481 -6.40 -25.23 -6.97
CA GLN A 481 -5.98 -26.37 -7.78
C GLN A 481 -5.43 -25.92 -9.14
N LEU A 482 -6.08 -24.96 -9.78
CA LEU A 482 -5.61 -24.39 -11.04
C LEU A 482 -4.24 -23.70 -10.86
N ALA A 483 -4.09 -22.86 -9.83
CA ALA A 483 -2.81 -22.20 -9.53
C ALA A 483 -1.69 -23.23 -9.31
N GLU A 484 -1.96 -24.31 -8.58
CA GLU A 484 -1.00 -25.40 -8.37
C GLU A 484 -0.65 -26.14 -9.68
N GLN A 485 -1.63 -26.44 -10.51
CA GLN A 485 -1.42 -27.08 -11.82
C GLN A 485 -0.56 -26.22 -12.75
N ILE A 486 -0.79 -24.91 -12.76
CA ILE A 486 0.01 -23.95 -13.53
C ILE A 486 1.47 -23.96 -13.05
N ARG A 487 1.71 -23.85 -11.73
CA ARG A 487 3.07 -23.89 -11.17
C ARG A 487 3.82 -25.19 -11.48
N LYS A 488 3.11 -26.32 -11.60
CA LYS A 488 3.69 -27.62 -11.95
C LYS A 488 4.02 -27.75 -13.43
N SER A 489 3.28 -27.07 -14.30
CA SER A 489 3.45 -27.14 -15.75
C SER A 489 4.45 -26.10 -16.29
N SER A 490 4.66 -25.00 -15.57
CA SER A 490 5.65 -23.99 -15.93
C SER A 490 7.07 -24.56 -15.86
N PRO A 491 7.87 -24.48 -16.94
CA PRO A 491 9.27 -24.87 -16.91
C PRO A 491 10.03 -23.95 -15.96
N LYS A 492 10.79 -24.55 -15.02
CA LYS A 492 11.68 -23.83 -14.11
C LYS A 492 12.90 -23.27 -14.82
#